data_AF-A0A239HR63-F1
#
_entry.id   AF-A0A239HR63-F1
#
_cell.length_a   1.000
_cell.length_b   1.000
_cell.length_c   1.000
_cell.angle_alpha   90.00
_cell.angle_beta   90.00
_cell.angle_gamma   90.00
#
_symmetry.space_group_name_H-M   'P 1'
#
loop_
_entity.id
_entity.type
_entity.pdbx_description
1 polymer ?
#
loop_
_entity_poly.entity_id
_entity_poly.type
_entity_poly.pdbx_seq_one_letter_code
_entity_poly.pdbx_strand_id
1 'polypeptide(L)'
;MNYNCLIMLFAAALALSACKPEETISRSLVPKEELPKYELEAVVQESKLYEGLPSASGIEANGNMEGYFVVGDDSPYLYQLDEEFNVINELPLFDTSGFINGRIPKAAKPDLESMARFRYGRDEYLLLLGSGSSPARNRAFLVNLSEEMAVKEVDLSRFYLFLRKILQIEEEGVLNLEGLAIGETYTYLMQRGVGADTNALFRFETDDFVGYLINDAELPIAALYYFELPLSGQVQAGFSGAYVSEEKLFFTASAEDTANAIEDGEVVGSYLGVIDLRSLPYATSPAKPLPIAASLIRNQDGTVYKGKAESLVVEKLDDKAYKVIVVSDDDLGGSELLEVLLRLEEVEPDEV
;
A
#
# COMPACT_ATOMS: atom_id res chain seq x y z
N MET A 1 68.79 17.00 -50.57
CA MET A 1 68.03 17.66 -49.49
C MET A 1 67.33 16.58 -48.70
N ASN A 2 67.55 16.59 -47.38
CA ASN A 2 67.01 15.70 -46.34
C ASN A 2 65.48 15.50 -46.49
N TYR A 3 64.82 14.41 -46.09
CA TYR A 3 64.90 13.65 -44.85
C TYR A 3 64.38 12.20 -45.01
N ASN A 4 64.85 11.33 -44.10
CA ASN A 4 64.39 9.96 -43.80
C ASN A 4 62.86 9.80 -43.80
N CYS A 5 62.35 8.77 -44.48
CA CYS A 5 61.00 8.27 -44.28
C CYS A 5 61.04 7.14 -43.23
N LEU A 6 60.62 7.47 -42.01
CA LEU A 6 60.59 6.59 -40.85
C LEU A 6 59.33 5.72 -40.93
N ILE A 7 59.50 4.40 -41.06
CA ILE A 7 58.43 3.42 -40.88
C ILE A 7 58.12 3.34 -39.38
N MET A 8 57.00 3.92 -38.94
CA MET A 8 56.45 3.65 -37.61
C MET A 8 55.41 2.53 -37.69
N LEU A 9 55.71 1.38 -37.09
CA LEU A 9 54.71 0.43 -36.65
C LEU A 9 53.94 1.05 -35.46
N PHE A 10 52.65 1.34 -35.64
CA PHE A 10 51.74 1.57 -34.53
C PHE A 10 51.24 0.20 -34.02
N ALA A 11 51.77 -0.24 -32.87
CA ALA A 11 51.15 -1.30 -32.09
C ALA A 11 50.01 -0.67 -31.28
N ALA A 12 48.76 -0.96 -31.67
CA ALA A 12 47.60 -0.63 -30.85
C ALA A 12 47.57 -1.59 -29.65
N ALA A 13 47.88 -1.08 -28.46
CA ALA A 13 47.66 -1.80 -27.21
C ALA A 13 46.15 -1.85 -26.94
N LEU A 14 45.56 -3.05 -27.02
CA LEU A 14 44.25 -3.31 -26.45
C LEU A 14 44.34 -3.13 -24.93
N ALA A 15 43.77 -2.05 -24.42
CA ALA A 15 43.38 -1.97 -23.01
C ALA A 15 42.10 -2.81 -22.85
N LEU A 16 42.26 -4.07 -22.44
CA LEU A 16 41.20 -4.84 -21.83
C LEU A 16 40.81 -4.12 -20.54
N SER A 17 39.73 -3.35 -20.58
CA SER A 17 39.07 -2.91 -19.36
C SER A 17 38.50 -4.16 -18.70
N ALA A 18 39.16 -4.62 -17.64
CA ALA A 18 38.64 -5.69 -16.81
C ALA A 18 37.31 -5.22 -16.22
N CYS A 19 36.19 -5.84 -16.63
CA CYS A 19 34.96 -5.77 -15.87
C CYS A 19 35.30 -6.20 -14.43
N LYS A 20 35.25 -5.26 -13.49
CA LYS A 20 35.08 -5.62 -12.09
C LYS A 20 33.72 -6.30 -11.99
N PRO A 21 33.61 -7.50 -11.40
CA PRO A 21 32.31 -8.02 -11.04
C PRO A 21 31.67 -7.02 -10.09
N GLU A 22 30.43 -6.62 -10.38
CA GLU A 22 29.57 -5.98 -9.38
C GLU A 22 29.59 -6.86 -8.14
N GLU A 23 30.07 -6.32 -7.02
CA GLU A 23 29.85 -6.91 -5.72
C GLU A 23 28.34 -6.96 -5.52
N THR A 24 27.76 -8.13 -5.79
CA THR A 24 26.47 -8.49 -5.24
C THR A 24 26.66 -8.41 -3.73
N ILE A 25 26.20 -7.31 -3.12
CA ILE A 25 26.13 -7.19 -1.68
C ILE A 25 25.12 -8.25 -1.25
N SER A 26 25.62 -9.45 -0.96
CA SER A 26 24.92 -10.44 -0.17
C SER A 26 24.75 -9.81 1.20
N ARG A 27 23.66 -9.05 1.39
CA ARG A 27 23.19 -8.73 2.74
C ARG A 27 22.95 -10.08 3.39
N SER A 28 23.82 -10.46 4.33
CA SER A 28 23.63 -11.66 5.13
C SER A 28 22.24 -11.59 5.74
N LEU A 29 21.45 -12.66 5.58
CA LEU A 29 20.16 -12.80 6.25
C LEU A 29 20.39 -12.59 7.76
N VAL A 30 19.69 -11.61 8.34
CA VAL A 30 19.68 -11.38 9.78
C VAL A 30 18.89 -12.52 10.40
N PRO A 31 19.46 -13.33 11.33
CA PRO A 31 18.75 -14.41 12.00
C PRO A 31 17.39 -13.95 12.55
N LYS A 32 16.38 -14.83 12.54
CA LYS A 32 15.01 -14.46 12.93
C LYS A 32 14.96 -13.94 14.38
N GLU A 33 15.77 -14.52 15.24
CA GLU A 33 15.89 -14.18 16.66
C GLU A 33 16.52 -12.80 16.90
N GLU A 34 17.26 -12.29 15.91
CA GLU A 34 17.92 -10.98 15.91
C GLU A 34 17.08 -9.90 15.19
N LEU A 35 15.90 -10.26 14.67
CA LEU A 35 14.97 -9.27 14.13
C LEU A 35 14.40 -8.42 15.26
N PRO A 36 14.26 -7.09 15.05
CA PRO A 36 13.66 -6.23 16.05
C PRO A 36 12.24 -6.69 16.35
N LYS A 37 11.91 -6.76 17.65
CA LYS A 37 10.54 -6.83 18.11
C LYS A 37 10.07 -5.40 18.39
N TYR A 38 8.83 -5.11 18.05
CA TYR A 38 8.28 -3.78 18.25
C TYR A 38 7.10 -3.83 19.22
N GLU A 39 7.11 -2.92 20.19
CA GLU A 39 5.92 -2.52 20.92
C GLU A 39 5.35 -1.24 20.27
N LEU A 40 4.05 -1.25 20.02
CA LEU A 40 3.35 -0.17 19.33
C LEU A 40 2.24 0.42 20.21
N GLU A 41 2.14 1.75 20.20
CA GLU A 41 1.03 2.49 20.77
C GLU A 41 0.47 3.45 19.72
N ALA A 42 -0.81 3.31 19.39
CA ALA A 42 -1.50 4.15 18.41
C ALA A 42 -2.62 4.95 19.07
N VAL A 43 -2.47 6.28 19.15
CA VAL A 43 -3.43 7.16 19.82
C VAL A 43 -3.89 8.28 18.89
N VAL A 44 -5.19 8.35 18.62
CA VAL A 44 -5.83 9.45 17.90
C VAL A 44 -5.56 10.76 18.63
N GLN A 45 -5.02 11.74 17.92
CA GLN A 45 -4.78 13.10 18.40
C GLN A 45 -5.90 14.04 17.97
N GLU A 46 -6.29 13.95 16.70
CA GLU A 46 -7.34 14.76 16.09
C GLU A 46 -8.17 13.90 15.14
N SER A 47 -9.43 14.27 14.96
CA SER A 47 -10.27 13.67 13.92
C SER A 47 -11.18 14.70 13.25
N LYS A 48 -11.53 14.41 11.99
CA LYS A 48 -12.43 15.23 11.18
C LYS A 48 -13.38 14.33 10.40
N LEU A 49 -14.68 14.55 10.61
CA LEU A 49 -15.74 13.86 9.88
C LEU A 49 -16.03 14.55 8.54
N TYR A 50 -16.33 13.74 7.53
CA TYR A 50 -16.70 14.17 6.19
C TYR A 50 -18.05 13.59 5.78
N GLU A 51 -18.98 14.48 5.45
CA GLU A 51 -20.24 14.11 4.80
C GLU A 51 -20.14 14.14 3.26
N GLY A 52 -19.12 14.82 2.72
CA GLY A 52 -18.92 15.02 1.27
C GLY A 52 -17.89 14.10 0.61
N LEU A 53 -17.28 13.21 1.40
CA LEU A 53 -16.29 12.24 0.96
C LEU A 53 -16.79 10.89 1.49
N PRO A 54 -17.50 10.08 0.66
CA PRO A 54 -18.11 8.84 1.11
C PRO A 54 -17.11 7.68 1.05
N SER A 55 -17.07 6.86 2.10
CA SER A 55 -16.33 5.58 2.17
C SER A 55 -14.87 5.67 1.75
N ALA A 56 -14.12 6.58 2.38
CA ALA A 56 -12.71 6.83 2.12
C ALA A 56 -11.87 5.56 2.29
N SER A 57 -11.24 5.13 1.21
CA SER A 57 -10.57 3.84 1.09
C SER A 57 -9.10 3.98 0.65
N GLY A 58 -8.67 5.18 0.25
CA GLY A 58 -7.28 5.44 -0.12
C GLY A 58 -6.85 6.87 0.21
N ILE A 59 -5.65 7.05 0.74
CA ILE A 59 -5.04 8.36 0.98
C ILE A 59 -3.58 8.38 0.54
N GLU A 60 -3.14 9.51 -0.03
CA GLU A 60 -1.74 9.78 -0.34
C GLU A 60 -1.37 11.22 -0.06
N ALA A 61 -0.11 11.46 0.29
CA ALA A 61 0.37 12.80 0.61
C ALA A 61 0.73 13.57 -0.66
N ASN A 62 0.30 14.83 -0.73
CA ASN A 62 0.77 15.76 -1.75
C ASN A 62 2.09 16.39 -1.30
N GLY A 63 3.16 16.18 -2.08
CA GLY A 63 4.49 16.67 -1.73
C GLY A 63 4.98 16.12 -0.38
N ASN A 64 5.39 17.03 0.51
CA ASN A 64 5.85 16.72 1.87
C ASN A 64 4.75 16.98 2.90
N MET A 65 3.59 16.33 2.73
CA MET A 65 2.39 16.52 3.60
C MET A 65 1.76 17.92 3.53
N GLU A 66 1.91 18.64 2.41
CA GLU A 66 1.31 19.97 2.18
C GLU A 66 -0.16 19.89 1.71
N GLY A 67 -0.81 18.76 1.96
CA GLY A 67 -2.13 18.39 1.48
C GLY A 67 -2.21 16.90 1.16
N TYR A 68 -3.41 16.44 0.79
CA TYR A 68 -3.69 15.01 0.62
C TYR A 68 -4.55 14.75 -0.59
N PHE A 69 -4.34 13.60 -1.20
CA PHE A 69 -5.24 13.01 -2.16
C PHE A 69 -6.03 11.93 -1.45
N VAL A 70 -7.34 11.89 -1.64
CA VAL A 70 -8.21 10.87 -1.04
C VAL A 70 -9.17 10.33 -2.10
N VAL A 71 -9.39 9.03 -2.08
CA VAL A 71 -10.46 8.37 -2.85
C VAL A 71 -11.38 7.65 -1.87
N GLY A 72 -12.64 7.50 -2.26
CA GLY A 72 -13.57 6.62 -1.57
C GLY A 72 -14.16 5.61 -2.53
N ASP A 73 -14.44 4.41 -2.04
CA ASP A 73 -14.85 3.29 -2.87
C ASP A 73 -16.22 3.56 -3.56
N ASP A 74 -17.10 4.31 -2.91
CA ASP A 74 -18.44 4.74 -3.34
C ASP A 74 -18.43 6.04 -4.15
N SER A 75 -17.26 6.64 -4.41
CA SER A 75 -17.11 7.90 -5.15
C SER A 75 -16.36 7.76 -6.49
N PRO A 76 -16.78 8.47 -7.55
CA PRO A 76 -16.06 8.50 -8.82
C PRO A 76 -14.95 9.57 -8.86
N TYR A 77 -14.70 10.24 -7.74
CA TYR A 77 -13.78 11.38 -7.67
C TYR A 77 -12.50 11.04 -6.90
N LEU A 78 -11.40 11.64 -7.36
CA LEU A 78 -10.21 11.88 -6.55
C LEU A 78 -10.37 13.24 -5.87
N TYR A 79 -10.43 13.24 -4.55
CA TYR A 79 -10.51 14.45 -3.73
C TYR A 79 -9.11 14.96 -3.44
N GLN A 80 -8.93 16.27 -3.51
CA GLN A 80 -7.75 16.95 -2.98
C GLN A 80 -8.13 17.73 -1.73
N LEU A 81 -7.31 17.54 -0.70
CA LEU A 81 -7.41 18.22 0.56
C LEU A 81 -6.20 19.14 0.75
N ASP A 82 -6.41 20.29 1.38
CA ASP A 82 -5.31 21.11 1.91
C ASP A 82 -4.71 20.52 3.20
N GLU A 83 -3.73 21.22 3.79
CA GLU A 83 -3.03 20.79 5.00
C GLU A 83 -3.95 20.77 6.25
N GLU A 84 -5.02 21.57 6.26
CA GLU A 84 -6.09 21.54 7.27
C GLU A 84 -7.24 20.57 6.90
N PHE A 85 -6.98 19.71 5.93
CA PHE A 85 -7.87 18.68 5.42
C PHE A 85 -9.18 19.22 4.81
N ASN A 86 -9.25 20.45 4.32
CA ASN A 86 -10.43 20.94 3.60
C ASN A 86 -10.40 20.47 2.16
N VAL A 87 -11.55 20.04 1.63
CA VAL A 87 -11.67 19.68 0.20
C VAL A 87 -11.49 20.94 -0.65
N ILE A 88 -10.44 20.96 -1.46
CA ILE A 88 -10.09 22.08 -2.35
C ILE A 88 -10.36 21.78 -3.82
N ASN A 89 -10.42 20.50 -4.20
CA ASN A 89 -10.75 20.08 -5.57
C ASN A 89 -11.32 18.66 -5.62
N GLU A 90 -12.13 18.39 -6.64
CA GLU A 90 -12.69 17.08 -6.96
C GLU A 90 -12.41 16.79 -8.44
N LEU A 91 -11.59 15.76 -8.70
CA LEU A 91 -11.23 15.34 -10.05
C LEU A 91 -12.04 14.09 -10.43
N PRO A 92 -12.88 14.12 -11.48
CA PRO A 92 -13.55 12.92 -11.96
C PRO A 92 -12.54 11.89 -12.48
N LEU A 93 -12.57 10.67 -11.94
CA LEU A 93 -11.74 9.54 -12.40
C LEU A 93 -12.40 8.77 -13.55
N PHE A 94 -13.73 8.67 -13.52
CA PHE A 94 -14.55 7.99 -14.52
C PHE A 94 -15.95 8.60 -14.58
N ASP A 95 -16.86 7.98 -15.35
CA ASP A 95 -18.23 8.47 -15.53
C ASP A 95 -18.94 8.72 -14.19
N THR A 96 -19.42 9.95 -14.02
CA THR A 96 -20.10 10.41 -12.80
C THR A 96 -21.61 10.37 -12.91
N SER A 97 -22.16 9.99 -14.07
CA SER A 97 -23.61 10.02 -14.34
C SER A 97 -24.43 9.13 -13.39
N GLY A 98 -23.81 8.06 -12.87
CA GLY A 98 -24.41 7.13 -11.91
C GLY A 98 -24.23 7.52 -10.44
N PHE A 99 -23.47 8.58 -10.13
CA PHE A 99 -23.22 8.99 -8.75
C PHE A 99 -24.41 9.78 -8.19
N ILE A 100 -25.17 9.13 -7.30
CA ILE A 100 -26.41 9.68 -6.75
C ILE A 100 -26.36 9.51 -5.24
N ASN A 101 -26.54 10.62 -4.50
CA ASN A 101 -26.54 10.66 -3.03
C ASN A 101 -25.29 10.00 -2.40
N GLY A 102 -24.11 10.28 -2.93
CA GLY A 102 -22.85 9.78 -2.36
C GLY A 102 -22.51 8.34 -2.70
N ARG A 103 -23.22 7.69 -3.63
CA ARG A 103 -22.97 6.27 -3.97
C ARG A 103 -22.93 6.00 -5.46
N ILE A 104 -22.10 5.02 -5.83
CA ILE A 104 -22.07 4.39 -7.15
C ILE A 104 -22.89 3.08 -7.12
N PRO A 105 -23.62 2.72 -8.19
CA PRO A 105 -24.28 1.42 -8.28
C PRO A 105 -23.28 0.26 -8.10
N LYS A 106 -23.56 -0.64 -7.15
CA LYS A 106 -22.68 -1.78 -6.79
C LYS A 106 -22.12 -2.57 -7.98
N ALA A 107 -22.92 -2.75 -9.05
CA ALA A 107 -22.51 -3.50 -10.24
C ALA A 107 -21.46 -2.79 -11.12
N ALA A 108 -21.33 -1.46 -11.00
CA ALA A 108 -20.39 -0.64 -11.76
C ALA A 108 -19.21 -0.13 -10.90
N LYS A 109 -19.22 -0.42 -9.59
CA LYS A 109 -18.23 0.05 -8.61
C LYS A 109 -16.84 -0.54 -8.93
N PRO A 110 -15.82 0.29 -9.21
CA PRO A 110 -14.45 -0.18 -9.38
C PRO A 110 -13.82 -0.66 -8.08
N ASP A 111 -14.36 -0.23 -6.92
CA ASP A 111 -13.94 -0.67 -5.58
C ASP A 111 -12.49 -0.28 -5.34
N LEU A 112 -12.22 1.03 -5.40
CA LEU A 112 -10.87 1.58 -5.32
C LEU A 112 -10.38 1.51 -3.87
N GLU A 113 -9.74 0.41 -3.49
CA GLU A 113 -9.32 0.12 -2.11
C GLU A 113 -7.85 0.45 -1.84
N SER A 114 -7.10 0.92 -2.83
CA SER A 114 -5.68 1.21 -2.62
C SER A 114 -5.19 2.32 -3.54
N MET A 115 -4.31 3.17 -2.99
CA MET A 115 -3.68 4.25 -3.73
C MET A 115 -2.21 4.37 -3.31
N ALA A 116 -1.34 4.66 -4.27
CA ALA A 116 0.03 5.07 -3.96
C ALA A 116 0.58 6.10 -4.94
N ARG A 117 1.45 6.97 -4.44
CA ARG A 117 2.21 7.94 -5.24
C ARG A 117 3.57 7.38 -5.66
N PHE A 118 3.98 7.65 -6.89
CA PHE A 118 5.31 7.28 -7.36
C PHE A 118 5.81 8.21 -8.47
N ARG A 119 7.11 8.15 -8.74
CA ARG A 119 7.74 8.88 -9.84
C ARG A 119 8.16 7.93 -10.95
N TYR A 120 7.94 8.33 -12.18
CA TYR A 120 8.44 7.61 -13.35
C TYR A 120 8.98 8.58 -14.40
N GLY A 121 10.27 8.45 -14.69
CA GLY A 121 10.97 9.44 -15.50
C GLY A 121 10.98 10.82 -14.84
N ARG A 122 10.34 11.80 -15.47
CA ARG A 122 10.23 13.17 -14.93
C ARG A 122 8.89 13.45 -14.27
N ASP A 123 7.94 12.55 -14.45
CA ASP A 123 6.56 12.75 -14.06
C ASP A 123 6.28 12.05 -12.73
N GLU A 124 5.28 12.59 -12.05
CA GLU A 124 4.75 12.07 -10.80
C GLU A 124 3.33 11.59 -11.02
N TYR A 125 3.01 10.44 -10.45
CA TYR A 125 1.76 9.75 -10.66
C TYR A 125 1.12 9.33 -9.34
N LEU A 126 -0.21 9.32 -9.32
CA LEU A 126 -0.99 8.50 -8.39
C LEU A 126 -1.50 7.28 -9.15
N LEU A 127 -1.35 6.10 -8.53
CA LEU A 127 -1.98 4.87 -8.97
C LEU A 127 -3.08 4.51 -7.98
N LEU A 128 -4.31 4.39 -8.49
CA LEU A 128 -5.47 3.89 -7.75
C LEU A 128 -5.85 2.52 -8.30
N LEU A 129 -6.03 1.55 -7.40
CA LEU A 129 -6.31 0.16 -7.75
C LEU A 129 -7.70 -0.25 -7.28
N GLY A 130 -8.47 -0.88 -8.18
CA GLY A 130 -9.64 -1.65 -7.77
C GLY A 130 -9.22 -2.92 -7.02
N SER A 131 -10.02 -3.41 -6.07
CA SER A 131 -9.68 -4.57 -5.23
C SER A 131 -9.44 -5.87 -6.00
N GLY A 132 -9.91 -5.96 -7.25
CA GLY A 132 -9.77 -7.13 -8.09
C GLY A 132 -10.67 -8.30 -7.72
N SER A 133 -11.66 -8.08 -6.84
CA SER A 133 -12.56 -9.11 -6.34
C SER A 133 -13.61 -9.58 -7.35
N SER A 134 -13.87 -8.78 -8.38
CA SER A 134 -14.74 -9.13 -9.51
C SER A 134 -14.21 -8.53 -10.81
N PRO A 135 -14.67 -9.00 -12.00
CA PRO A 135 -14.24 -8.43 -13.27
C PRO A 135 -14.46 -6.91 -13.41
N ALA A 136 -15.50 -6.35 -12.79
CA ALA A 136 -15.76 -4.91 -12.79
C ALA A 136 -14.72 -4.10 -11.98
N ARG A 137 -14.02 -4.77 -11.06
CA ARG A 137 -13.00 -4.22 -10.15
C ARG A 137 -11.57 -4.46 -10.66
N ASN A 138 -11.40 -5.05 -11.85
CA ASN A 138 -10.10 -5.24 -12.50
C ASN A 138 -9.64 -3.98 -13.23
N ARG A 139 -9.76 -2.82 -12.57
CA ARG A 139 -9.49 -1.51 -13.16
C ARG A 139 -8.52 -0.76 -12.26
N ALA A 140 -7.69 0.07 -12.89
CA ALA A 140 -6.87 1.06 -12.21
C ALA A 140 -7.01 2.41 -12.88
N PHE A 141 -6.70 3.46 -12.13
CA PHE A 141 -6.60 4.82 -12.62
C PHE A 141 -5.20 5.35 -12.31
N LEU A 142 -4.52 5.78 -13.37
CA LEU A 142 -3.24 6.46 -13.28
C LEU A 142 -3.49 7.95 -13.49
N VAL A 143 -3.19 8.76 -12.49
CA VAL A 143 -3.35 10.22 -12.53
C VAL A 143 -1.97 10.86 -12.64
N ASN A 144 -1.69 11.56 -13.74
CA ASN A 144 -0.43 12.26 -13.94
C ASN A 144 -0.45 13.64 -13.26
N LEU A 145 0.16 13.74 -12.08
CA LEU A 145 0.23 14.99 -11.30
C LEU A 145 1.08 16.06 -11.99
N SER A 146 1.97 15.66 -12.90
CA SER A 146 2.83 16.56 -13.67
C SER A 146 2.18 17.09 -14.95
N GLU A 147 1.01 16.56 -15.34
CA GLU A 147 0.30 16.90 -16.58
C GLU A 147 -1.18 17.21 -16.29
N GLU A 148 -1.43 18.30 -15.57
CA GLU A 148 -2.79 18.78 -15.27
C GLU A 148 -3.73 17.70 -14.68
N MET A 149 -3.17 16.73 -13.96
CA MET A 149 -3.89 15.58 -13.39
C MET A 149 -4.60 14.74 -14.45
N ALA A 150 -3.99 14.56 -15.62
CA ALA A 150 -4.52 13.70 -16.68
C ALA A 150 -4.76 12.28 -16.16
N VAL A 151 -5.99 11.78 -16.36
CA VAL A 151 -6.41 10.45 -15.89
C VAL A 151 -6.33 9.45 -17.04
N LYS A 152 -5.67 8.31 -16.80
CA LYS A 152 -5.65 7.14 -17.68
C LYS A 152 -6.21 5.93 -16.95
N GLU A 153 -7.23 5.30 -17.52
CA GLU A 153 -7.72 4.00 -17.05
C GLU A 153 -6.81 2.87 -17.57
N VAL A 154 -6.56 1.87 -16.71
CA VAL A 154 -5.73 0.70 -17.01
C VAL A 154 -6.52 -0.57 -16.69
N ASP A 155 -6.59 -1.51 -17.64
CA ASP A 155 -7.17 -2.84 -17.44
C ASP A 155 -6.17 -3.76 -16.73
N LEU A 156 -6.52 -4.20 -15.52
CA LEU A 156 -5.68 -5.07 -14.69
C LEU A 156 -6.07 -6.55 -14.80
N SER A 157 -6.96 -6.93 -15.70
CA SER A 157 -7.48 -8.30 -15.79
C SER A 157 -6.36 -9.34 -15.98
N ARG A 158 -5.35 -9.06 -16.81
CA ARG A 158 -4.19 -9.95 -16.99
C ARG A 158 -3.35 -10.05 -15.71
N PHE A 159 -3.12 -8.93 -15.04
CA PHE A 159 -2.32 -8.85 -13.82
C PHE A 159 -3.02 -9.54 -12.65
N TYR A 160 -4.30 -9.27 -12.41
CA TYR A 160 -5.07 -9.88 -11.33
C TYR A 160 -5.31 -11.37 -11.53
N LEU A 161 -5.46 -11.83 -12.78
CA LEU A 161 -5.46 -13.27 -13.07
C LEU A 161 -4.11 -13.91 -12.71
N PHE A 162 -2.99 -13.21 -12.92
CA PHE A 162 -1.67 -13.68 -12.51
C PHE A 162 -1.53 -13.75 -10.98
N LEU A 163 -1.99 -12.74 -10.24
CA LEU A 163 -1.97 -12.74 -8.77
C LEU A 163 -2.83 -13.87 -8.17
N ARG A 164 -4.04 -14.09 -8.71
CA ARG A 164 -4.92 -15.19 -8.30
C ARG A 164 -4.26 -16.56 -8.46
N LYS A 165 -3.51 -16.76 -9.56
CA LYS A 165 -2.75 -18.00 -9.79
C LYS A 165 -1.61 -18.20 -8.80
N ILE A 166 -0.92 -17.11 -8.43
CA ILE A 166 0.15 -17.16 -7.43
C ILE A 166 -0.40 -17.53 -6.06
N LEU A 167 -1.53 -16.93 -5.66
CA LEU A 167 -2.22 -17.25 -4.39
C LEU A 167 -2.91 -18.61 -4.38
N GLN A 168 -3.03 -19.27 -5.54
CA GLN A 168 -3.79 -20.51 -5.70
C GLN A 168 -5.26 -20.37 -5.25
N ILE A 169 -5.84 -19.20 -5.51
CA ILE A 169 -7.26 -18.95 -5.22
C ILE A 169 -8.11 -19.90 -6.07
N GLU A 170 -8.84 -20.81 -5.40
CA GLU A 170 -9.80 -21.73 -6.02
C GLU A 170 -11.11 -21.01 -6.40
N GLU A 171 -12.07 -21.71 -7.04
CA GLU A 171 -13.28 -21.10 -7.63
C GLU A 171 -14.14 -20.28 -6.65
N GLU A 172 -14.06 -20.56 -5.34
CA GLU A 172 -14.83 -19.87 -4.29
C GLU A 172 -14.07 -18.71 -3.62
N GLY A 173 -12.74 -18.62 -3.78
CA GLY A 173 -11.92 -17.58 -3.15
C GLY A 173 -11.85 -16.30 -3.99
N VAL A 174 -11.47 -15.19 -3.35
CA VAL A 174 -11.56 -13.86 -3.94
C VAL A 174 -10.27 -13.07 -3.71
N LEU A 175 -9.67 -12.57 -4.80
CA LEU A 175 -8.61 -11.57 -4.71
C LEU A 175 -9.23 -10.29 -4.13
N ASN A 176 -8.65 -9.75 -3.08
CA ASN A 176 -9.13 -8.56 -2.40
C ASN A 176 -7.92 -7.74 -1.96
N LEU A 177 -7.43 -6.92 -2.88
CA LEU A 177 -6.30 -6.03 -2.61
C LEU A 177 -6.82 -4.80 -1.87
N GLU A 178 -6.29 -4.56 -0.68
CA GLU A 178 -6.63 -3.39 0.14
C GLU A 178 -5.39 -2.56 0.52
N GLY A 179 -4.17 -3.06 0.29
CA GLY A 179 -2.95 -2.25 0.47
C GLY A 179 -2.13 -2.12 -0.81
N LEU A 180 -1.66 -0.90 -1.08
CA LEU A 180 -0.62 -0.62 -2.08
C LEU A 180 0.41 0.32 -1.46
N ALA A 181 1.69 -0.03 -1.58
CA ALA A 181 2.78 0.88 -1.27
C ALA A 181 3.87 0.76 -2.35
N ILE A 182 4.31 1.89 -2.91
CA ILE A 182 5.35 1.92 -3.93
C ILE A 182 6.61 2.58 -3.35
N GLY A 183 7.64 1.77 -3.12
CA GLY A 183 8.96 2.25 -2.69
C GLY A 183 9.90 2.45 -3.88
N GLU A 184 11.10 2.96 -3.62
CA GLU A 184 12.11 3.19 -4.68
C GLU A 184 12.54 1.89 -5.38
N THR A 185 12.70 0.81 -4.63
CA THR A 185 13.15 -0.48 -5.17
C THR A 185 12.03 -1.48 -5.35
N TYR A 186 11.08 -1.52 -4.40
CA TYR A 186 10.03 -2.53 -4.39
C TYR A 186 8.64 -1.91 -4.25
N THR A 187 7.70 -2.51 -4.98
CA THR A 187 6.26 -2.30 -4.82
C THR A 187 5.66 -3.43 -4.01
N TYR A 188 4.70 -3.08 -3.16
CA TYR A 188 4.03 -3.96 -2.22
C TYR A 188 2.51 -3.92 -2.44
N LEU A 189 1.87 -5.08 -2.56
CA LEU A 189 0.41 -5.22 -2.59
C LEU A 189 -0.05 -6.12 -1.46
N MET A 190 -1.04 -5.69 -0.68
CA MET A 190 -1.60 -6.47 0.42
C MET A 190 -2.95 -7.07 0.02
N GLN A 191 -3.03 -8.39 0.11
CA GLN A 191 -4.25 -9.16 0.04
C GLN A 191 -4.85 -9.24 1.44
N ARG A 192 -6.12 -8.82 1.57
CA ARG A 192 -6.92 -9.11 2.75
C ARG A 192 -7.34 -10.57 2.78
N GLY A 193 -7.08 -11.25 3.89
CA GLY A 193 -7.63 -12.58 4.14
C GLY A 193 -9.11 -12.49 4.53
N VAL A 194 -9.96 -13.30 3.90
CA VAL A 194 -11.38 -13.48 4.28
C VAL A 194 -11.63 -14.96 4.54
N GLY A 195 -12.19 -15.29 5.72
CA GLY A 195 -12.52 -16.67 6.07
C GLY A 195 -11.28 -17.56 6.18
N ALA A 196 -11.10 -18.50 5.23
CA ALA A 196 -9.96 -19.41 5.19
C ALA A 196 -8.72 -18.82 4.46
N ASP A 197 -8.89 -17.68 3.79
CA ASP A 197 -7.79 -17.00 3.09
C ASP A 197 -6.86 -16.30 4.09
N THR A 198 -5.57 -16.27 3.77
CA THR A 198 -4.53 -15.68 4.64
C THR A 198 -4.18 -14.27 4.17
N ASN A 199 -3.97 -13.36 5.12
CA ASN A 199 -3.37 -12.06 4.85
C ASN A 199 -2.00 -12.23 4.18
N ALA A 200 -1.85 -11.70 2.98
CA ALA A 200 -0.67 -11.92 2.18
C ALA A 200 -0.13 -10.62 1.57
N LEU A 201 1.16 -10.62 1.25
CA LEU A 201 1.87 -9.51 0.67
C LEU A 201 2.59 -9.98 -0.58
N PHE A 202 2.29 -9.36 -1.71
CA PHE A 202 3.10 -9.46 -2.90
C PHE A 202 4.20 -8.42 -2.88
N ARG A 203 5.38 -8.78 -3.37
CA ARG A 203 6.47 -7.84 -3.64
C ARG A 203 6.95 -7.97 -5.09
N PHE A 204 7.14 -6.84 -5.75
CA PHE A 204 7.67 -6.72 -7.11
C PHE A 204 8.85 -5.74 -7.10
N GLU A 205 9.78 -5.86 -8.05
CA GLU A 205 10.68 -4.74 -8.37
C GLU A 205 9.83 -3.58 -8.90
N THR A 206 10.05 -2.37 -8.38
CA THR A 206 9.24 -1.19 -8.71
C THR A 206 9.32 -0.87 -10.21
N ASP A 207 10.52 -0.94 -10.80
CA ASP A 207 10.73 -0.64 -12.21
C ASP A 207 9.94 -1.60 -13.14
N ASP A 208 9.90 -2.89 -12.80
CA ASP A 208 9.15 -3.89 -13.57
C ASP A 208 7.63 -3.67 -13.43
N PHE A 209 7.16 -3.39 -12.21
CA PHE A 209 5.75 -3.13 -11.93
C PHE A 209 5.25 -1.86 -12.65
N VAL A 210 6.00 -0.77 -12.53
CA VAL A 210 5.67 0.50 -13.21
C VAL A 210 5.81 0.36 -14.73
N GLY A 211 6.84 -0.36 -15.19
CA GLY A 211 7.04 -0.67 -16.60
C GLY A 211 5.84 -1.42 -17.21
N TYR A 212 5.27 -2.38 -16.48
CA TYR A 212 4.05 -3.08 -16.88
C TYR A 212 2.86 -2.12 -17.03
N LEU A 213 2.64 -1.23 -16.05
CA LEU A 213 1.49 -0.31 -16.03
C LEU A 213 1.55 0.80 -17.09
N ILE A 214 2.74 1.37 -17.31
CA ILE A 214 2.92 2.57 -18.13
C ILE A 214 3.32 2.23 -19.57
N ASN A 215 4.19 1.25 -19.76
CA ASN A 215 4.81 0.95 -21.07
C ASN A 215 4.34 -0.37 -21.70
N ASP A 216 3.30 -1.00 -21.14
CA ASP A 216 2.80 -2.31 -21.57
C ASP A 216 3.92 -3.38 -21.57
N ALA A 217 4.85 -3.31 -20.61
CA ALA A 217 5.91 -4.31 -20.45
C ALA A 217 5.37 -5.69 -20.04
N GLU A 218 6.26 -6.67 -19.86
CA GLU A 218 5.85 -7.98 -19.36
C GLU A 218 5.39 -7.95 -17.90
N LEU A 219 4.65 -8.98 -17.48
CA LEU A 219 4.23 -9.12 -16.09
C LEU A 219 5.45 -9.17 -15.17
N PRO A 220 5.45 -8.40 -14.06
CA PRO A 220 6.55 -8.39 -13.11
C PRO A 220 6.63 -9.73 -12.35
N ILE A 221 7.84 -10.09 -11.90
CA ILE A 221 8.03 -11.26 -11.03
C ILE A 221 7.52 -10.90 -9.63
N ALA A 222 6.69 -11.78 -9.07
CA ALA A 222 6.14 -11.61 -7.73
C ALA A 222 6.86 -12.52 -6.71
N ALA A 223 7.28 -11.96 -5.58
CA ALA A 223 7.49 -12.71 -4.36
C ALA A 223 6.24 -12.64 -3.47
N LEU A 224 5.98 -13.67 -2.68
CA LEU A 224 4.78 -13.78 -1.86
C LEU A 224 5.13 -14.10 -0.40
N TYR A 225 4.47 -13.38 0.52
CA TYR A 225 4.65 -13.50 1.95
C TYR A 225 3.29 -13.55 2.67
N TYR A 226 3.24 -14.15 3.85
CA TYR A 226 2.03 -14.43 4.61
C TYR A 226 2.17 -14.00 6.06
N PHE A 227 1.13 -13.36 6.59
CA PHE A 227 1.16 -12.74 7.91
C PHE A 227 -0.04 -13.12 8.76
N GLU A 228 0.21 -13.25 10.06
CA GLU A 228 -0.82 -13.43 11.08
C GLU A 228 -1.01 -12.07 11.76
N LEU A 229 -2.21 -11.50 11.58
CA LEU A 229 -2.58 -10.21 12.18
C LEU A 229 -3.20 -10.43 13.57
N PRO A 230 -3.38 -9.39 14.38
CA PRO A 230 -4.06 -9.54 15.67
C PRO A 230 -5.51 -10.05 15.55
N LEU A 231 -5.99 -10.62 16.66
CA LEU A 231 -7.40 -10.98 16.88
C LEU A 231 -8.10 -9.92 17.74
N SER A 232 -9.32 -9.54 17.36
CA SER A 232 -10.27 -8.86 18.23
C SER A 232 -11.34 -9.85 18.67
N GLY A 233 -11.16 -10.41 19.87
CA GLY A 233 -11.99 -11.52 20.35
C GLY A 233 -11.75 -12.78 19.50
N GLN A 234 -12.71 -13.14 18.66
CA GLN A 234 -12.63 -14.28 17.74
C GLN A 234 -12.47 -13.86 16.27
N VAL A 235 -12.45 -12.56 15.99
CA VAL A 235 -12.39 -12.01 14.63
C VAL A 235 -10.94 -11.68 14.30
N GLN A 236 -10.47 -12.25 13.19
CA GLN A 236 -9.14 -12.00 12.64
C GLN A 236 -9.14 -10.67 11.88
N ALA A 237 -8.18 -9.79 12.18
CA ALA A 237 -8.01 -8.58 11.38
C ALA A 237 -7.52 -8.92 9.97
N GLY A 238 -7.98 -8.14 8.99
CA GLY A 238 -7.52 -8.16 7.61
C GLY A 238 -6.73 -6.87 7.29
N PHE A 239 -5.72 -6.96 6.42
CA PHE A 239 -5.07 -5.75 5.90
C PHE A 239 -6.10 -4.86 5.21
N SER A 240 -5.98 -3.55 5.41
CA SER A 240 -6.86 -2.54 4.79
C SER A 240 -6.11 -1.40 4.12
N GLY A 241 -4.80 -1.23 4.37
CA GLY A 241 -3.98 -0.18 3.76
C GLY A 241 -2.50 -0.37 4.02
N ALA A 242 -1.67 0.29 3.21
CA ALA A 242 -0.21 0.15 3.27
C ALA A 242 0.52 1.45 2.95
N TYR A 243 1.65 1.68 3.60
CA TYR A 243 2.56 2.79 3.31
C TYR A 243 4.01 2.38 3.59
N VAL A 244 4.93 2.62 2.65
CA VAL A 244 6.33 2.23 2.79
C VAL A 244 7.20 3.45 3.10
N SER A 245 8.05 3.33 4.12
CA SER A 245 9.04 4.35 4.46
C SER A 245 10.26 3.71 5.11
N GLU A 246 11.44 4.08 4.64
CA GLU A 246 12.72 3.47 5.04
C GLU A 246 12.69 1.93 4.85
N GLU A 247 13.09 1.14 5.86
CA GLU A 247 13.04 -0.32 5.84
C GLU A 247 11.74 -0.88 6.50
N LYS A 248 10.69 -0.06 6.58
CA LYS A 248 9.43 -0.39 7.24
C LYS A 248 8.25 -0.26 6.29
N LEU A 249 7.33 -1.21 6.38
CA LEU A 249 6.03 -1.16 5.74
C LEU A 249 4.97 -0.99 6.83
N PHE A 250 4.41 0.21 6.91
CA PHE A 250 3.31 0.54 7.80
C PHE A 250 2.01 0.04 7.17
N PHE A 251 1.07 -0.37 8.01
CA PHE A 251 -0.23 -0.83 7.54
C PHE A 251 -1.34 -0.49 8.51
N THR A 252 -2.54 -0.34 7.95
CA THR A 252 -3.82 -0.41 8.63
C THR A 252 -4.38 -1.82 8.49
N ALA A 253 -5.11 -2.25 9.51
CA ALA A 253 -5.88 -3.48 9.47
C ALA A 253 -7.17 -3.33 10.28
N SER A 254 -8.24 -3.97 9.84
CA SER A 254 -9.54 -3.94 10.52
C SER A 254 -10.10 -5.34 10.71
N ALA A 255 -10.75 -5.55 11.86
CA ALA A 255 -11.46 -6.76 12.21
C ALA A 255 -12.97 -6.47 12.19
N GLU A 256 -13.69 -7.11 11.27
CA GLU A 256 -15.13 -6.96 11.08
C GLU A 256 -15.83 -8.26 11.40
N ASP A 257 -16.82 -8.23 12.30
CA ASP A 257 -17.60 -9.41 12.66
C ASP A 257 -18.69 -9.69 11.61
N THR A 258 -18.31 -10.38 10.53
CA THR A 258 -19.20 -10.67 9.40
C THR A 258 -20.04 -11.94 9.60
N ALA A 259 -20.32 -12.37 10.83
CA ALA A 259 -21.13 -13.57 11.10
C ALA A 259 -22.54 -13.53 10.45
N ASN A 260 -23.02 -12.34 10.05
CA ASN A 260 -24.21 -12.15 9.24
C ASN A 260 -23.86 -11.44 7.91
N ALA A 261 -23.67 -12.19 6.83
CA ALA A 261 -23.34 -11.70 5.48
C ALA A 261 -24.42 -10.81 4.79
N ILE A 262 -25.36 -10.25 5.55
CA ILE A 262 -26.45 -9.36 5.09
C ILE A 262 -26.22 -7.92 5.56
N GLU A 263 -25.41 -7.72 6.62
CA GLU A 263 -25.00 -6.41 7.14
C GLU A 263 -23.47 -6.35 7.07
N ASP A 264 -22.90 -5.22 6.67
CA ASP A 264 -21.47 -4.97 6.82
C ASP A 264 -21.17 -5.11 8.33
N GLY A 265 -20.30 -6.07 8.68
CA GLY A 265 -20.16 -6.54 10.06
C GLY A 265 -19.64 -5.44 10.99
N GLU A 266 -20.03 -5.45 12.27
CA GLU A 266 -19.53 -4.45 13.23
C GLU A 266 -17.99 -4.47 13.25
N VAL A 267 -17.37 -3.30 13.11
CA VAL A 267 -15.93 -3.14 13.31
C VAL A 267 -15.60 -3.33 14.79
N VAL A 268 -15.00 -4.47 15.10
CA VAL A 268 -14.64 -4.85 16.47
C VAL A 268 -13.23 -4.39 16.86
N GLY A 269 -12.41 -3.99 15.88
CA GLY A 269 -11.14 -3.33 16.12
C GLY A 269 -10.44 -2.86 14.83
N SER A 270 -9.80 -1.70 14.91
CA SER A 270 -8.92 -1.15 13.88
C SER A 270 -7.52 -0.96 14.44
N TYR A 271 -6.52 -1.25 13.61
CA TYR A 271 -5.13 -1.41 14.03
C TYR A 271 -4.18 -0.61 13.15
N LEU A 272 -3.09 -0.14 13.75
CA LEU A 272 -1.90 0.31 13.05
C LEU A 272 -0.75 -0.64 13.37
N GLY A 273 -0.04 -1.09 12.35
CA GLY A 273 1.09 -1.99 12.52
C GLY A 273 2.27 -1.67 11.60
N VAL A 274 3.35 -2.40 11.84
CA VAL A 274 4.61 -2.26 11.11
C VAL A 274 5.16 -3.63 10.77
N ILE A 275 5.53 -3.81 9.50
CA ILE A 275 6.33 -4.94 9.02
C ILE A 275 7.75 -4.44 8.79
N ASP A 276 8.70 -5.05 9.50
CA ASP A 276 10.12 -4.89 9.16
C ASP A 276 10.41 -5.63 7.86
N LEU A 277 10.90 -4.93 6.83
CA LEU A 277 11.14 -5.55 5.53
C LEU A 277 12.23 -6.62 5.56
N ARG A 278 13.09 -6.63 6.59
CA ARG A 278 14.09 -7.70 6.82
C ARG A 278 13.46 -9.01 7.29
N SER A 279 12.21 -8.97 7.78
CA SER A 279 11.48 -10.16 8.23
C SER A 279 10.88 -10.98 7.09
N LEU A 280 10.74 -10.42 5.88
CA LEU A 280 10.08 -11.05 4.73
C LEU A 280 10.58 -12.48 4.42
N PRO A 281 11.89 -12.79 4.44
CA PRO A 281 12.39 -14.15 4.20
C PRO A 281 11.83 -15.22 5.16
N TYR A 282 11.26 -14.81 6.31
CA TYR A 282 10.67 -15.70 7.31
C TYR A 282 9.15 -15.85 7.18
N ALA A 283 8.52 -15.12 6.26
CA ALA A 283 7.08 -15.07 6.06
C ALA A 283 6.61 -15.84 4.81
N THR A 284 7.38 -16.80 4.30
CA THR A 284 7.11 -17.42 2.98
C THR A 284 6.17 -18.63 3.03
N SER A 285 5.56 -18.96 4.18
CA SER A 285 4.73 -20.16 4.34
C SER A 285 3.30 -19.81 4.73
N PRO A 286 2.28 -20.17 3.92
CA PRO A 286 0.87 -19.93 4.28
C PRO A 286 0.43 -20.79 5.47
N ALA A 287 1.06 -21.96 5.68
CA ALA A 287 0.76 -22.84 6.81
C ALA A 287 1.37 -22.36 8.13
N LYS A 288 2.31 -21.40 8.07
CA LYS A 288 2.98 -20.79 9.22
C LYS A 288 3.20 -19.30 8.93
N PRO A 289 2.10 -18.53 8.83
CA PRO A 289 2.20 -17.09 8.60
C PRO A 289 3.04 -16.44 9.71
N LEU A 290 3.74 -15.37 9.38
CA LEU A 290 4.58 -14.66 10.36
C LEU A 290 3.69 -13.74 11.21
N PRO A 291 3.67 -13.88 12.54
CA PRO A 291 2.98 -12.92 13.40
C PRO A 291 3.67 -11.56 13.34
N ILE A 292 2.89 -10.49 13.19
CA ILE A 292 3.41 -9.12 13.11
C ILE A 292 2.82 -8.22 14.18
N ALA A 293 3.61 -7.24 14.60
CA ALA A 293 3.23 -6.32 15.65
C ALA A 293 2.27 -5.25 15.09
N ALA A 294 1.13 -5.08 15.77
CA ALA A 294 0.19 -4.00 15.53
C ALA A 294 -0.52 -3.61 16.83
N SER A 295 -0.88 -2.34 16.94
CA SER A 295 -1.59 -1.78 18.08
C SER A 295 -3.02 -1.44 17.68
N LEU A 296 -3.97 -1.69 18.60
CA LEU A 296 -5.32 -1.14 18.47
C LEU A 296 -5.24 0.39 18.47
N ILE A 297 -5.93 1.03 17.53
CA ILE A 297 -6.10 2.47 17.53
C ILE A 297 -7.00 2.85 18.72
N ARG A 298 -6.55 3.80 19.53
CA ARG A 298 -7.27 4.28 20.72
C ARG A 298 -7.53 5.78 20.64
N ASN A 299 -8.65 6.21 21.20
CA ASN A 299 -8.92 7.61 21.46
C ASN A 299 -8.07 8.12 22.64
N GLN A 300 -7.96 9.43 22.80
CA GLN A 300 -7.19 10.06 23.89
C GLN A 300 -7.68 9.67 25.30
N ASP A 301 -8.96 9.30 25.44
CA ASP A 301 -9.55 8.83 26.69
C ASP A 301 -9.27 7.33 26.98
N GLY A 302 -8.53 6.66 26.09
CA GLY A 302 -8.16 5.24 26.18
C GLY A 302 -9.20 4.28 25.60
N THR A 303 -10.37 4.76 25.17
CA THR A 303 -11.37 3.94 24.49
C THR A 303 -10.87 3.46 23.13
N VAL A 304 -11.37 2.31 22.66
CA VAL A 304 -11.00 1.75 21.35
C VAL A 304 -11.71 2.56 20.26
N TYR A 305 -10.96 2.92 19.22
CA TYR A 305 -11.53 3.55 18.02
C TYR A 305 -12.46 2.55 17.30
N LYS A 306 -13.60 3.03 16.81
CA LYS A 306 -14.69 2.18 16.29
C LYS A 306 -14.93 2.25 14.78
N GLY A 307 -14.29 3.19 14.07
CA GLY A 307 -14.35 3.22 12.61
C GLY A 307 -13.44 2.18 11.97
N LYS A 308 -13.67 1.88 10.69
CA LYS A 308 -12.86 0.99 9.88
C LYS A 308 -11.68 1.74 9.27
N ALA A 309 -10.49 1.60 9.84
CA ALA A 309 -9.29 2.24 9.30
C ALA A 309 -8.92 1.62 7.95
N GLU A 310 -9.08 2.36 6.87
CA GLU A 310 -8.84 1.87 5.51
C GLU A 310 -7.40 2.15 5.11
N SER A 311 -7.01 3.40 4.89
CA SER A 311 -5.69 3.72 4.33
C SER A 311 -4.89 4.69 5.21
N LEU A 312 -3.58 4.80 4.96
CA LEU A 312 -2.69 5.61 5.76
C LEU A 312 -1.55 6.25 4.95
N VAL A 313 -1.08 7.38 5.46
CA VAL A 313 0.24 7.95 5.13
C VAL A 313 1.01 8.26 6.40
N VAL A 314 2.34 8.19 6.33
CA VAL A 314 3.20 8.26 7.52
C VAL A 314 4.26 9.34 7.35
N GLU A 315 4.36 10.20 8.37
CA GLU A 315 5.44 11.15 8.57
C GLU A 315 6.24 10.77 9.82
N LYS A 316 7.57 10.66 9.68
CA LYS A 316 8.46 10.38 10.81
C LYS A 316 8.70 11.67 11.60
N LEU A 317 8.36 11.65 12.89
CA LEU A 317 8.61 12.79 13.80
C LEU A 317 9.97 12.66 14.49
N ASP A 318 10.29 11.45 14.97
CA ASP A 318 11.58 11.08 15.52
C ASP A 318 11.85 9.57 15.31
N ASP A 319 12.88 9.01 15.94
CA ASP A 319 13.25 7.59 15.78
C ASP A 319 12.18 6.60 16.27
N LYS A 320 11.32 7.03 17.20
CA LYS A 320 10.29 6.22 17.87
C LYS A 320 8.87 6.74 17.67
N ALA A 321 8.69 7.91 17.07
CA ALA A 321 7.38 8.55 16.92
C ALA A 321 7.10 8.90 15.46
N TYR A 322 5.88 8.59 15.05
CA TYR A 322 5.37 8.84 13.71
C TYR A 322 4.01 9.52 13.82
N LYS A 323 3.80 10.54 12.99
CA LYS A 323 2.47 11.08 12.70
C LYS A 323 1.90 10.25 11.56
N VAL A 324 0.74 9.68 11.78
CA VAL A 324 0.04 8.84 10.80
C VAL A 324 -1.29 9.50 10.51
N ILE A 325 -1.52 9.83 9.24
CA ILE A 325 -2.85 10.25 8.80
C ILE A 325 -3.55 9.00 8.30
N VAL A 326 -4.72 8.72 8.87
CA VAL A 326 -5.54 7.55 8.54
C VAL A 326 -6.87 8.04 7.98
N VAL A 327 -7.35 7.41 6.91
CA VAL A 327 -8.75 7.54 6.48
C VAL A 327 -9.53 6.33 6.94
N SER A 328 -10.76 6.55 7.40
CA SER A 328 -11.66 5.53 7.91
C SER A 328 -13.02 5.64 7.25
N ASP A 329 -13.61 4.50 6.89
CA ASP A 329 -15.05 4.41 6.63
C ASP A 329 -15.80 4.46 7.98
N ASP A 330 -16.93 5.15 8.01
CA ASP A 330 -17.84 5.23 9.16
C ASP A 330 -19.02 4.25 9.06
N ASP A 331 -19.07 3.44 8.00
CA ASP A 331 -20.13 2.48 7.65
C ASP A 331 -21.54 3.12 7.45
N LEU A 332 -21.62 4.44 7.56
CA LEU A 332 -22.85 5.24 7.42
C LEU A 332 -22.84 6.06 6.12
N GLY A 333 -21.83 5.87 5.28
CA GLY A 333 -21.64 6.54 3.99
C GLY A 333 -20.91 7.89 4.09
N GLY A 334 -20.34 8.20 5.25
CA GLY A 334 -19.39 9.28 5.46
C GLY A 334 -17.97 8.74 5.50
N SER A 335 -17.06 9.56 6.02
CA SER A 335 -15.68 9.14 6.29
C SER A 335 -15.12 9.95 7.44
N GLU A 336 -14.10 9.40 8.10
CA GLU A 336 -13.33 10.11 9.11
C GLU A 336 -11.86 10.14 8.70
N LEU A 337 -11.23 11.30 8.86
CA LEU A 337 -9.78 11.43 8.79
C LEU A 337 -9.25 11.56 10.22
N LEU A 338 -8.26 10.75 10.56
CA LEU A 338 -7.62 10.71 11.87
C LEU A 338 -6.17 11.16 11.74
N GLU A 339 -5.75 12.04 12.64
CA GLU A 339 -4.33 12.19 12.95
C GLU A 339 -4.01 11.27 14.13
N VAL A 340 -3.17 10.27 13.91
CA VAL A 340 -2.78 9.28 14.93
C VAL A 340 -1.30 9.43 15.24
N LEU A 341 -0.97 9.56 16.52
CA LEU A 341 0.40 9.43 16.99
C LEU A 341 0.71 7.94 17.16
N LEU A 342 1.63 7.43 16.36
CA LEU A 342 2.15 6.08 16.47
C LEU A 342 3.52 6.10 17.15
N ARG A 343 3.63 5.47 18.31
CA ARG A 343 4.91 5.18 18.96
C ARG A 343 5.35 3.76 18.63
N LEU A 344 6.63 3.62 18.30
CA LEU A 344 7.29 2.38 17.93
C LEU A 344 8.55 2.23 18.78
N GLU A 345 8.52 1.31 19.72
CA GLU A 345 9.68 0.98 20.55
C GLU A 345 10.25 -0.38 20.15
N GLU A 346 11.54 -0.41 19.79
CA GLU A 346 12.26 -1.66 19.60
C GLU A 346 12.57 -2.28 20.97
N VAL A 347 12.17 -3.53 21.16
CA VAL A 347 12.36 -4.28 22.40
C VAL A 347 13.44 -5.33 22.16
N GLU A 348 14.41 -5.40 23.08
CA GLU A 348 15.48 -6.38 23.01
C GLU A 348 14.91 -7.81 23.11
N PRO A 349 15.49 -8.79 22.39
CA PRO A 349 14.94 -10.15 22.29
C PRO A 349 14.71 -10.87 23.62
N ASP A 350 15.37 -10.45 24.71
CA ASP A 350 15.46 -11.12 26.02
C ASP A 350 14.52 -10.59 27.14
N GLU A 351 13.63 -9.62 26.87
CA GLU A 351 12.71 -9.05 27.89
C GLU A 351 11.25 -9.57 27.87
N VAL A 352 10.98 -10.76 27.30
CA VAL A 352 9.61 -11.37 27.30
C VAL A 352 9.49 -12.56 28.24
#